data_AF-A0A7C9RDQ2-F1
#
_entry.id   AF-A0A7C9RDQ2-F1
#
_cell.length_a   1.000
_cell.length_b   1.000
_cell.length_c   1.000
_cell.angle_alpha   90.00
_cell.angle_beta   90.00
_cell.angle_gamma   90.00
#
_symmetry.space_group_name_H-M   'P 1'
#
loop_
_entity.id
_entity.type
_entity.pdbx_description
1 polymer ?
#
loop_
_entity_poly.entity_id
_entity_poly.type
_entity_poly.pdbx_seq_one_letter_code
_entity_poly.pdbx_strand_id
1 'polypeptide(L)'
;MPKYNILILGASYGSLLASKMMFGGHNVTLVCLPAEADLINAEGFRVRMPIRGRAVPIEIDSRKLPGKVSAAGPGDVDPKGYDLIGLAMQEPQYGSIGVRELLDAVATSRVPCMSIMNMPPLPYMGRIPGLDSEALKPAYTNPAVWDNFDPGALTLCSPDPQAIRPPEEKVNVLQVTLPTNFKVARFDSEASNQILRDIAADIDAVRFETLEGEIELPVKLRFHDSLFVPLAKWSMLMAGNYRCITADGMRNAKEAVLTDIAESRAIYNFVIDVCIKLGATREELVPFEKYAAAAESLSRPASAARALNNGAPNIERADKLVQLVARQKGMSNPILDAIVALVDARLDANRKKAAA
;
A
#
# COMPACT_ATOMS: atom_id res chain seq x y z
N MET A 1 12.22 -8.07 -24.48
CA MET A 1 11.31 -7.42 -23.53
C MET A 1 11.91 -6.06 -23.17
N PRO A 2 11.12 -4.98 -23.11
CA PRO A 2 11.62 -3.69 -22.66
C PRO A 2 12.15 -3.80 -21.23
N LYS A 3 13.25 -3.11 -20.94
CA LYS A 3 13.86 -3.12 -19.62
C LYS A 3 13.66 -1.75 -18.97
N TYR A 4 12.70 -1.68 -18.05
CA TYR A 4 12.39 -0.47 -17.30
C TYR A 4 13.34 -0.24 -16.11
N ASN A 5 13.60 1.02 -15.80
CA ASN A 5 14.21 1.48 -14.57
C ASN A 5 13.11 2.05 -13.66
N ILE A 6 12.91 1.46 -12.49
CA ILE A 6 11.85 1.84 -11.56
C ILE A 6 12.45 2.42 -10.29
N LEU A 7 11.99 3.58 -9.86
CA LEU A 7 12.30 4.15 -8.55
C LEU A 7 11.20 3.76 -7.57
N ILE A 8 11.51 3.28 -6.37
CA ILE A 8 10.51 2.98 -5.34
C ILE A 8 10.87 3.70 -4.06
N LEU A 9 9.99 4.59 -3.61
CA LEU A 9 10.12 5.28 -2.33
C LEU A 9 9.66 4.35 -1.21
N GLY A 10 10.61 3.84 -0.42
CA GLY A 10 10.39 2.89 0.69
C GLY A 10 10.92 1.49 0.39
N ALA A 11 11.99 1.08 1.07
CA ALA A 11 12.62 -0.23 0.88
C ALA A 11 12.00 -1.38 1.71
N SER A 12 11.08 -1.10 2.63
CA SER A 12 10.43 -2.17 3.42
C SER A 12 9.46 -2.96 2.56
N TYR A 13 8.23 -2.47 2.45
CA TYR A 13 7.18 -3.14 1.68
C TYR A 13 7.46 -3.05 0.16
N GLY A 14 8.13 -1.98 -0.28
CA GLY A 14 8.59 -1.83 -1.66
C GLY A 14 9.52 -2.95 -2.15
N SER A 15 10.28 -3.60 -1.26
CA SER A 15 11.12 -4.77 -1.63
C SER A 15 10.29 -5.94 -2.19
N LEU A 16 9.03 -6.10 -1.78
CA LEU A 16 8.16 -7.13 -2.34
C LEU A 16 7.85 -6.84 -3.81
N LEU A 17 7.40 -5.63 -4.12
CA LEU A 17 7.14 -5.21 -5.49
C LEU A 17 8.42 -5.26 -6.34
N ALA A 18 9.52 -4.75 -5.80
CA ALA A 18 10.85 -4.77 -6.42
C ALA A 18 11.27 -6.19 -6.79
N SER A 19 11.08 -7.16 -5.88
CA SER A 19 11.43 -8.57 -6.13
C SER A 19 10.70 -9.13 -7.35
N LYS A 20 9.43 -8.76 -7.55
CA LYS A 20 8.65 -9.22 -8.69
C LYS A 20 9.12 -8.56 -9.98
N MET A 21 9.27 -7.23 -9.98
CA MET A 21 9.75 -6.47 -11.14
C MET A 21 11.15 -6.89 -11.58
N MET A 22 12.06 -7.11 -10.62
CA MET A 22 13.42 -7.59 -10.91
C MET A 22 13.42 -9.00 -11.46
N PHE A 23 12.49 -9.86 -11.03
CA PHE A 23 12.38 -11.20 -11.61
C PHE A 23 11.90 -11.13 -13.08
N GLY A 24 11.04 -10.17 -13.41
CA GLY A 24 10.71 -9.83 -14.81
C GLY A 24 11.87 -9.21 -15.60
N GLY A 25 13.03 -8.96 -14.98
CA GLY A 25 14.23 -8.44 -15.64
C GLY A 25 14.42 -6.93 -15.57
N HIS A 26 13.56 -6.20 -14.86
CA HIS A 26 13.63 -4.74 -14.71
C HIS A 26 14.64 -4.31 -13.63
N ASN A 27 15.15 -3.08 -13.71
CA ASN A 27 16.02 -2.53 -12.66
C ASN A 27 15.18 -1.72 -11.66
N VAL A 28 15.55 -1.80 -10.38
CA VAL A 28 14.86 -1.07 -9.31
C VAL A 28 15.86 -0.31 -8.44
N THR A 29 15.58 0.96 -8.18
CA THR A 29 16.26 1.74 -7.13
C THR A 29 15.29 1.93 -5.96
N LEU A 30 15.70 1.55 -4.76
CA LEU A 30 14.93 1.72 -3.53
C LEU A 30 15.41 2.96 -2.76
N VAL A 31 14.50 3.89 -2.47
CA VAL A 31 14.80 5.02 -1.57
C VAL A 31 14.55 4.59 -0.13
N CYS A 32 15.56 4.71 0.72
CA CYS A 32 15.48 4.32 2.12
C CYS A 32 16.46 5.11 2.99
N LEU A 33 16.52 4.75 4.28
CA LEU A 33 17.46 5.33 5.21
C LEU A 33 18.90 4.89 4.88
N PRO A 34 19.93 5.72 5.16
CA PRO A 34 21.31 5.44 4.77
C PRO A 34 21.82 4.04 5.15
N ALA A 35 21.61 3.61 6.40
CA ALA A 35 22.03 2.28 6.86
C ALA A 35 21.31 1.13 6.13
N GLU A 36 20.05 1.33 5.72
CA GLU A 36 19.33 0.36 4.90
C GLU A 36 19.85 0.37 3.45
N ALA A 37 20.21 1.54 2.92
CA ALA A 37 20.78 1.66 1.58
C ALA A 37 22.15 0.96 1.48
N ASP A 38 23.05 1.19 2.44
CA ASP A 38 24.35 0.52 2.51
C ASP A 38 24.19 -1.01 2.57
N LEU A 39 23.25 -1.48 3.40
CA LEU A 39 22.97 -2.90 3.54
C LEU A 39 22.41 -3.52 2.25
N ILE A 40 21.47 -2.85 1.59
CA ILE A 40 20.89 -3.35 0.33
C ILE A 40 21.94 -3.33 -0.79
N ASN A 41 22.77 -2.29 -0.87
CA ASN A 41 23.82 -2.21 -1.89
C ASN A 41 24.91 -3.27 -1.67
N ALA A 42 25.25 -3.59 -0.42
CA ALA A 42 26.26 -4.60 -0.09
C ALA A 42 25.72 -6.04 -0.20
N GLU A 43 24.50 -6.28 0.30
CA GLU A 43 23.98 -7.64 0.49
C GLU A 43 22.73 -7.97 -0.33
N GLY A 44 22.11 -7.01 -1.02
CA GLY A 44 20.76 -7.14 -1.58
C GLY A 44 19.68 -7.21 -0.49
N PHE A 45 18.43 -7.47 -0.86
CA PHE A 45 17.34 -7.84 0.03
C PHE A 45 16.85 -9.28 -0.20
N ARG A 46 16.10 -9.83 0.78
CA ARG A 46 15.45 -11.14 0.72
C ARG A 46 13.95 -11.02 0.92
N VAL A 47 13.19 -11.75 0.12
CA VAL A 47 11.73 -11.88 0.28
C VAL A 47 11.37 -13.34 0.45
N ARG A 48 10.80 -13.70 1.60
CA ARG A 48 10.30 -15.05 1.91
C ARG A 48 8.82 -15.14 1.63
N MET A 49 8.40 -16.10 0.82
CA MET A 49 7.04 -16.22 0.31
C MET A 49 6.45 -17.61 0.55
N PRO A 50 5.27 -17.73 1.17
CA PRO A 50 4.59 -19.01 1.28
C PRO A 50 4.10 -19.46 -0.10
N ILE A 51 4.27 -20.74 -0.40
CA ILE A 51 3.81 -21.36 -1.65
C ILE A 51 2.73 -22.39 -1.28
N ARG A 52 1.61 -22.35 -2.00
CA ARG A 52 0.53 -23.31 -1.78
C ARG A 52 1.07 -24.73 -1.98
N GLY A 53 0.80 -25.61 -1.01
CA GLY A 53 1.26 -27.00 -1.04
C GLY A 53 2.69 -27.23 -0.57
N ARG A 54 3.42 -26.21 -0.12
CA ARG A 54 4.77 -26.34 0.46
C ARG A 54 4.78 -25.93 1.93
N ALA A 55 5.49 -26.71 2.74
CA ALA A 55 5.66 -26.41 4.17
C ALA A 55 6.65 -25.26 4.41
N VAL A 56 7.71 -25.18 3.59
CA VAL A 56 8.78 -24.20 3.73
C VAL A 56 8.56 -23.04 2.73
N PRO A 57 8.58 -21.78 3.19
CA PRO A 57 8.56 -20.62 2.29
C PRO A 57 9.75 -20.62 1.33
N ILE A 58 9.55 -20.06 0.14
CA ILE A 58 10.65 -19.80 -0.79
C ILE A 58 11.28 -18.46 -0.45
N GLU A 59 12.61 -18.42 -0.39
CA GLU A 59 13.36 -17.18 -0.27
C GLU A 59 13.86 -16.73 -1.65
N ILE A 60 13.50 -15.50 -2.00
CA ILE A 60 14.01 -14.79 -3.17
C ILE A 60 15.17 -13.92 -2.72
N ASP A 61 16.37 -14.19 -3.23
CA ASP A 61 17.56 -13.33 -3.06
C ASP A 61 17.68 -12.39 -4.27
N SER A 62 17.51 -11.09 -4.04
CA SER A 62 17.55 -10.05 -5.08
C SER A 62 18.81 -10.08 -5.95
N ARG A 63 19.95 -10.56 -5.45
CA ARG A 63 21.22 -10.64 -6.20
C ARG A 63 21.22 -11.74 -7.25
N LYS A 64 20.31 -12.70 -7.14
CA LYS A 64 20.15 -13.83 -8.06
C LYS A 64 19.09 -13.57 -9.14
N LEU A 65 18.44 -12.40 -9.10
CA LEU A 65 17.41 -12.04 -10.06
C LEU A 65 18.03 -11.49 -11.35
N PRO A 66 17.33 -11.59 -12.51
CA PRO A 66 17.81 -11.04 -13.78
C PRO A 66 17.90 -9.50 -13.77
N GLY A 67 16.97 -8.86 -13.05
CA GLY A 67 16.97 -7.43 -12.77
C GLY A 67 17.96 -7.03 -11.70
N LYS A 68 18.39 -5.75 -11.69
CA LYS A 68 19.34 -5.23 -10.70
C LYS A 68 18.63 -4.39 -9.64
N VAL A 69 19.14 -4.41 -8.42
CA VAL A 69 18.75 -3.49 -7.34
C VAL A 69 19.88 -2.54 -7.00
N SER A 70 19.53 -1.28 -6.73
CA SER A 70 20.35 -0.35 -5.96
C SER A 70 19.48 0.30 -4.88
N ALA A 71 20.10 0.93 -3.90
CA ALA A 71 19.43 1.73 -2.89
C ALA A 71 20.13 3.07 -2.68
N ALA A 72 19.35 4.10 -2.35
CA ALA A 72 19.81 5.48 -2.29
C ALA A 72 19.02 6.29 -1.25
N GLY A 73 19.59 7.42 -0.80
CA GLY A 73 18.87 8.41 -0.02
C GLY A 73 17.95 9.27 -0.88
N PRO A 74 17.01 10.01 -0.27
CA PRO A 74 16.05 10.82 -1.03
C PRO A 74 16.70 11.97 -1.82
N GLY A 75 17.91 12.40 -1.46
CA GLY A 75 18.66 13.45 -2.17
C GLY A 75 19.58 12.93 -3.28
N ASP A 76 19.69 11.62 -3.46
CA ASP A 76 20.69 10.99 -4.33
C ASP A 76 20.10 10.47 -5.65
N VAL A 77 18.84 10.80 -5.94
CA VAL A 77 18.09 10.30 -7.11
C VAL A 77 17.45 11.44 -7.88
N ASP A 78 17.48 11.36 -9.22
CA ASP A 78 16.69 12.21 -10.10
C ASP A 78 15.50 11.41 -10.66
N PRO A 79 14.25 11.73 -10.29
CA PRO A 79 13.07 11.04 -10.79
C PRO A 79 12.98 10.95 -12.32
N LYS A 80 13.54 11.90 -13.07
CA LYS A 80 13.53 11.90 -14.55
C LYS A 80 14.34 10.76 -15.17
N GLY A 81 15.23 10.12 -14.41
CA GLY A 81 16.02 8.99 -14.85
C GLY A 81 15.27 7.65 -14.87
N TYR A 82 13.98 7.65 -14.52
CA TYR A 82 13.18 6.44 -14.33
C TYR A 82 11.95 6.42 -15.26
N ASP A 83 11.48 5.21 -15.56
CA ASP A 83 10.31 4.98 -16.42
C ASP A 83 9.01 4.87 -15.61
N LEU A 84 9.12 4.47 -14.34
CA LEU A 84 8.01 4.33 -13.39
C LEU A 84 8.50 4.65 -11.97
N ILE A 85 7.64 5.29 -11.17
CA ILE A 85 7.91 5.57 -9.76
C ILE A 85 6.88 4.85 -8.88
N GLY A 86 7.33 4.22 -7.80
CA GLY A 86 6.51 3.52 -6.81
C GLY A 86 6.48 4.27 -5.47
N LEU A 87 5.29 4.49 -4.91
CA LEU A 87 5.11 5.03 -3.56
C LEU A 87 4.79 3.89 -2.57
N ALA A 88 5.74 3.53 -1.71
CA ALA A 88 5.70 2.36 -0.83
C ALA A 88 5.98 2.67 0.66
N MET A 89 5.85 3.94 1.06
CA MET A 89 5.87 4.40 2.46
C MET A 89 4.46 4.75 2.95
N GLN A 90 4.27 4.87 4.26
CA GLN A 90 3.00 5.36 4.84
C GLN A 90 2.79 6.84 4.55
N GLU A 91 1.54 7.28 4.36
CA GLU A 91 1.20 8.67 4.02
C GLU A 91 1.93 9.74 4.86
N PRO A 92 2.02 9.63 6.21
CA PRO A 92 2.68 10.67 7.01
C PRO A 92 4.18 10.85 6.70
N GLN A 93 4.85 9.81 6.20
CA GLN A 93 6.29 9.84 5.94
C GLN A 93 6.64 10.76 4.78
N TYR A 94 5.72 10.98 3.84
CA TYR A 94 5.94 11.90 2.72
C TYR A 94 6.04 13.36 3.13
N GLY A 95 5.63 13.71 4.36
CA GLY A 95 5.84 15.04 4.94
C GLY A 95 7.22 15.28 5.54
N SER A 96 8.07 14.24 5.62
CA SER A 96 9.39 14.31 6.26
C SER A 96 10.41 15.06 5.39
N ILE A 97 11.37 15.72 6.05
CA ILE A 97 12.48 16.42 5.37
C ILE A 97 13.26 15.44 4.48
N GLY A 98 13.67 15.90 3.30
CA GLY A 98 14.29 15.10 2.24
C GLY A 98 13.24 14.37 1.41
N VAL A 99 12.29 13.68 2.06
CA VAL A 99 11.25 12.93 1.36
C VAL A 99 10.24 13.84 0.67
N ARG A 100 9.81 14.94 1.31
CA ARG A 100 8.87 15.89 0.71
C ARG A 100 9.48 16.60 -0.52
N GLU A 101 10.77 16.93 -0.47
CA GLU A 101 11.49 17.53 -1.59
C GLU A 101 11.64 16.52 -2.75
N LEU A 102 11.94 15.25 -2.45
CA LEU A 102 11.92 14.20 -3.46
C LEU A 102 10.52 14.00 -4.04
N LEU A 103 9.48 14.00 -3.20
CA LEU A 103 8.10 13.81 -3.66
C LEU A 103 7.67 14.96 -4.60
N ASP A 104 8.10 16.18 -4.33
CA ASP A 104 7.92 17.32 -5.23
C ASP A 104 8.66 17.14 -6.57
N ALA A 105 9.91 16.66 -6.53
CA ALA A 105 10.66 16.32 -7.73
C ALA A 105 9.97 15.20 -8.55
N VAL A 106 9.39 14.21 -7.87
CA VAL A 106 8.56 13.16 -8.51
C VAL A 106 7.37 13.79 -9.22
N ALA A 107 6.59 14.63 -8.54
CA ALA A 107 5.42 15.29 -9.10
C ALA A 107 5.76 16.15 -10.33
N THR A 108 6.83 16.94 -10.25
CA THR A 108 7.28 17.83 -11.32
C THR A 108 7.94 17.11 -12.49
N SER A 109 8.52 15.92 -12.28
CA SER A 109 9.10 15.09 -13.34
C SER A 109 8.08 14.56 -14.36
N ARG A 110 6.80 14.43 -13.94
CA ARG A 110 5.71 13.81 -14.72
C ARG A 110 5.95 12.35 -15.13
N VAL A 111 6.94 11.68 -14.56
CA VAL A 111 7.11 10.23 -14.68
C VAL A 111 5.90 9.54 -14.02
N PRO A 112 5.31 8.50 -14.64
CA PRO A 112 4.13 7.85 -14.09
C PRO A 112 4.41 7.28 -12.69
N CYS A 113 3.48 7.53 -11.78
CA CYS A 113 3.65 7.24 -10.35
C CYS A 113 2.56 6.29 -9.84
N MET A 114 2.95 5.12 -9.37
CA MET A 114 2.05 4.11 -8.81
C MET A 114 2.20 4.04 -7.29
N SER A 115 1.11 4.23 -6.55
CA SER A 115 1.10 4.03 -5.10
C SER A 115 0.67 2.63 -4.71
N ILE A 116 1.38 1.99 -3.79
CA ILE A 116 0.96 0.73 -3.12
C ILE A 116 0.53 0.97 -1.67
N MET A 117 0.18 2.21 -1.32
CA MET A 117 -0.20 2.63 0.03
C MET A 117 -1.59 2.11 0.42
N ASN A 118 -1.88 1.97 1.72
CA ASN A 118 -3.25 1.67 2.16
C ASN A 118 -4.19 2.83 1.88
N MET A 119 -3.70 4.05 2.12
CA MET A 119 -4.44 5.27 1.93
C MET A 119 -4.15 5.83 0.54
N PRO A 120 -5.17 6.03 -0.31
CA PRO A 120 -4.99 6.67 -1.61
C PRO A 120 -4.34 8.05 -1.47
N PRO A 121 -3.30 8.38 -2.26
CA PRO A 121 -2.80 9.74 -2.35
C PRO A 121 -3.91 10.72 -2.75
N LEU A 122 -3.86 11.94 -2.24
CA LEU A 122 -4.87 12.97 -2.53
C LEU A 122 -5.10 13.20 -4.05
N PRO A 123 -4.06 13.22 -4.92
CA PRO A 123 -4.25 13.40 -6.35
C PRO A 123 -5.05 12.26 -6.99
N TYR A 124 -4.91 11.02 -6.48
CA TYR A 124 -5.72 9.89 -6.94
C TYR A 124 -7.21 10.13 -6.68
N MET A 125 -7.53 10.65 -5.48
CA MET A 125 -8.91 10.96 -5.12
C MET A 125 -9.50 12.04 -6.03
N GLY A 126 -8.69 13.00 -6.47
CA GLY A 126 -9.07 14.03 -7.45
C GLY A 126 -9.44 13.48 -8.84
N ARG A 127 -9.15 12.21 -9.14
CA ARG A 127 -9.55 11.55 -10.40
C ARG A 127 -11.00 11.03 -10.38
N ILE A 128 -11.63 10.96 -9.20
CA ILE A 128 -12.98 10.38 -9.06
C ILE A 128 -14.02 11.44 -9.45
N PRO A 129 -14.87 11.18 -10.47
CA PRO A 129 -15.86 12.15 -10.92
C PRO A 129 -16.85 12.55 -9.81
N GLY A 130 -17.06 13.86 -9.65
CA GLY A 130 -18.01 14.41 -8.67
C GLY A 130 -17.59 14.20 -7.21
N LEU A 131 -16.29 14.03 -6.95
CA LEU A 131 -15.71 14.06 -5.61
C LEU A 131 -14.91 15.36 -5.45
N ASP A 132 -15.17 16.10 -4.37
CA ASP A 132 -14.37 17.26 -4.00
C ASP A 132 -13.15 16.80 -3.20
N SER A 133 -11.97 16.79 -3.84
CA SER A 133 -10.72 16.38 -3.18
C SER A 133 -10.26 17.39 -2.13
N GLU A 134 -10.57 18.68 -2.26
CA GLU A 134 -10.14 19.70 -1.28
C GLU A 134 -10.76 19.44 0.09
N ALA A 135 -12.04 19.06 0.10
CA ALA A 135 -12.74 18.65 1.32
C ALA A 135 -12.19 17.36 1.97
N LEU A 136 -11.26 16.64 1.32
CA LEU A 136 -10.60 15.44 1.86
C LEU A 136 -9.29 15.75 2.57
N LYS A 137 -8.72 16.96 2.40
CA LYS A 137 -7.47 17.39 3.05
C LYS A 137 -7.39 17.12 4.56
N PRO A 138 -8.47 17.21 5.36
CA PRO A 138 -8.43 16.89 6.79
C PRO A 138 -8.08 15.43 7.14
N ALA A 139 -8.06 14.52 6.16
CA ALA A 139 -7.59 13.14 6.34
C ALA A 139 -6.08 12.96 6.08
N TYR A 140 -5.38 13.96 5.53
CA TYR A 140 -3.96 13.86 5.20
C TYR A 140 -3.09 14.55 6.24
N THR A 141 -1.92 13.99 6.54
CA THR A 141 -1.02 14.55 7.56
C THR A 141 -0.43 15.88 7.09
N ASN A 142 -0.01 15.93 5.82
CA ASN A 142 0.46 17.15 5.18
C ASN A 142 -0.09 17.18 3.74
N PRO A 143 -1.29 17.73 3.51
CA PRO A 143 -1.91 17.71 2.19
C PRO A 143 -1.08 18.45 1.12
N ALA A 144 -0.29 19.46 1.50
CA ALA A 144 0.44 20.30 0.56
C ALA A 144 1.55 19.56 -0.20
N VAL A 145 2.04 18.42 0.31
CA VAL A 145 3.06 17.63 -0.42
C VAL A 145 2.52 17.00 -1.71
N TRP A 146 1.20 17.03 -1.89
CA TRP A 146 0.52 16.47 -3.04
C TRP A 146 0.15 17.50 -4.11
N ASP A 147 0.29 18.80 -3.84
CA ASP A 147 -0.29 19.88 -4.65
C ASP A 147 0.26 19.93 -6.10
N ASN A 148 1.52 19.56 -6.29
CA ASN A 148 2.18 19.62 -7.60
C ASN A 148 1.92 18.40 -8.50
N PHE A 149 1.26 17.36 -7.98
CA PHE A 149 0.96 16.17 -8.76
C PHE A 149 -0.10 16.45 -9.80
N ASP A 150 0.13 15.90 -10.99
CA ASP A 150 -0.92 15.65 -11.96
C ASP A 150 -1.75 14.43 -11.51
N PRO A 151 -3.06 14.56 -11.25
CA PRO A 151 -3.91 13.42 -10.97
C PRO A 151 -3.79 12.31 -12.03
N GLY A 152 -3.69 12.67 -13.31
CA GLY A 152 -3.65 11.70 -14.41
C GLY A 152 -2.36 10.88 -14.50
N ALA A 153 -1.27 11.38 -13.89
CA ALA A 153 0.03 10.71 -13.82
C ALA A 153 0.21 9.86 -12.56
N LEU A 154 -0.75 9.89 -11.63
CA LEU A 154 -0.72 9.09 -10.41
C LEU A 154 -1.83 8.02 -10.42
N THR A 155 -1.44 6.78 -10.13
CA THR A 155 -2.37 5.66 -9.96
C THR A 155 -2.20 4.99 -8.61
N LEU A 156 -3.18 4.17 -8.26
CA LEU A 156 -3.21 3.40 -7.02
C LEU A 156 -3.23 1.91 -7.33
N CYS A 157 -2.53 1.16 -6.47
CA CYS A 157 -2.45 -0.27 -6.49
C CYS A 157 -2.89 -0.83 -5.14
N SER A 158 -4.04 -1.52 -5.13
CA SER A 158 -4.67 -2.07 -3.93
C SER A 158 -5.76 -3.08 -4.33
N PRO A 159 -6.11 -4.08 -3.51
CA PRO A 159 -5.38 -4.56 -2.35
C PRO A 159 -4.01 -5.14 -2.73
N ASP A 160 -3.17 -5.32 -1.73
CA ASP A 160 -1.78 -5.72 -1.83
C ASP A 160 -1.50 -6.94 -0.91
N PRO A 161 -0.39 -7.66 -1.09
CA PRO A 161 0.09 -8.70 -0.17
C PRO A 161 0.19 -8.24 1.29
N GLN A 162 0.12 -9.16 2.25
CA GLN A 162 0.57 -8.85 3.61
C GLN A 162 1.99 -9.34 3.82
N ALA A 163 2.84 -8.47 4.37
CA ALA A 163 4.23 -8.79 4.68
C ALA A 163 4.69 -8.08 5.96
N ILE A 164 5.73 -8.63 6.57
CA ILE A 164 6.35 -8.15 7.80
C ILE A 164 7.87 -8.18 7.67
N ARG A 165 8.57 -7.29 8.38
CA ARG A 165 9.98 -7.52 8.72
C ARG A 165 10.01 -8.42 9.96
N PRO A 166 10.64 -9.61 9.91
CA PRO A 166 10.81 -10.43 11.10
C PRO A 166 11.70 -9.69 12.12
N PRO A 167 11.36 -9.67 13.43
CA PRO A 167 12.12 -8.91 14.44
C PRO A 167 13.58 -9.35 14.59
N GLU A 168 13.85 -10.65 14.41
CA GLU A 168 15.19 -11.26 14.61
C GLU A 168 16.06 -11.22 13.33
N GLU A 169 15.56 -10.64 12.24
CA GLU A 169 16.24 -10.60 10.96
C GLU A 169 16.77 -9.19 10.65
N LYS A 170 17.73 -9.11 9.72
CA LYS A 170 18.19 -7.82 9.21
C LYS A 170 17.04 -7.06 8.50
N VAL A 171 17.15 -5.74 8.46
CA VAL A 171 16.09 -4.86 7.89
C VAL A 171 15.80 -5.07 6.40
N ASN A 172 16.73 -5.72 5.68
CA ASN A 172 16.60 -6.11 4.27
C ASN A 172 15.92 -7.49 4.08
N VAL A 173 15.32 -8.08 5.12
CA VAL A 173 14.55 -9.33 5.05
C VAL A 173 13.06 -9.03 5.23
N LEU A 174 12.25 -9.50 4.28
CA LEU A 174 10.80 -9.37 4.29
C LEU A 174 10.14 -10.75 4.22
N GLN A 175 9.16 -11.00 5.09
CA GLN A 175 8.37 -12.22 5.13
C GLN A 175 6.93 -11.91 4.69
N VAL A 176 6.50 -12.50 3.58
CA VAL A 176 5.10 -12.47 3.15
C VAL A 176 4.29 -13.43 4.02
N THR A 177 3.17 -12.94 4.55
CA THR A 177 2.24 -13.71 5.38
C THR A 177 0.94 -14.01 4.64
N LEU A 178 0.56 -13.17 3.67
CA LEU A 178 -0.58 -13.41 2.79
C LEU A 178 -0.23 -13.01 1.34
N PRO A 179 -0.03 -13.98 0.44
CA PRO A 179 0.48 -13.72 -0.90
C PRO A 179 -0.64 -13.40 -1.92
N THR A 180 -1.34 -12.29 -1.72
CA THR A 180 -2.35 -11.76 -2.68
C THR A 180 -1.68 -11.02 -3.84
N ASN A 181 -2.45 -10.67 -4.88
CA ASN A 181 -1.91 -9.90 -6.02
C ASN A 181 -2.05 -8.40 -5.78
N PHE A 182 -1.09 -7.64 -6.29
CA PHE A 182 -1.19 -6.21 -6.50
C PHE A 182 -2.21 -5.94 -7.61
N LYS A 183 -3.23 -5.12 -7.37
CA LYS A 183 -4.19 -4.71 -8.40
C LYS A 183 -4.07 -3.22 -8.66
N VAL A 184 -3.58 -2.85 -9.84
CA VAL A 184 -3.29 -1.46 -10.21
C VAL A 184 -4.35 -0.91 -11.15
N ALA A 185 -4.86 0.29 -10.85
CA ALA A 185 -5.75 1.03 -11.74
C ALA A 185 -4.98 1.70 -12.89
N ARG A 186 -5.68 2.05 -13.97
CA ARG A 186 -5.08 2.77 -15.09
C ARG A 186 -4.60 4.19 -14.75
N PHE A 187 -3.57 4.64 -15.44
CA PHE A 187 -3.27 6.06 -15.67
C PHE A 187 -4.19 6.64 -16.73
N ASP A 188 -4.18 7.97 -16.88
CA ASP A 188 -4.87 8.63 -18.00
C ASP A 188 -4.12 8.41 -19.31
N SER A 189 -2.79 8.39 -19.25
CA SER A 189 -1.89 8.13 -20.39
C SER A 189 -1.81 6.65 -20.76
N GLU A 190 -2.07 6.34 -22.03
CA GLU A 190 -1.96 4.98 -22.53
C GLU A 190 -0.52 4.48 -22.61
N ALA A 191 0.45 5.37 -22.86
CA ALA A 191 1.87 5.02 -22.82
C ALA A 191 2.28 4.56 -21.40
N SER A 192 1.79 5.25 -20.36
CA SER A 192 2.02 4.85 -18.96
C SER A 192 1.32 3.54 -18.61
N ASN A 193 0.12 3.29 -19.15
CA ASN A 193 -0.57 2.01 -19.00
C ASN A 193 0.20 0.86 -19.66
N GLN A 194 0.83 1.10 -20.81
CA GLN A 194 1.63 0.09 -21.49
C GLN A 194 2.81 -0.38 -20.61
N ILE A 195 3.48 0.54 -19.91
CA ILE A 195 4.55 0.18 -18.96
C ILE A 195 4.03 -0.79 -17.88
N LEU A 196 2.84 -0.52 -17.30
CA LEU A 196 2.25 -1.43 -16.31
C LEU A 196 1.88 -2.79 -16.90
N ARG A 197 1.38 -2.84 -18.14
CA ARG A 197 1.01 -4.09 -18.81
C ARG A 197 2.24 -4.93 -19.15
N ASP A 198 3.32 -4.30 -19.62
CA ASP A 198 4.58 -4.97 -19.88
C ASP A 198 5.16 -5.57 -18.59
N ILE A 199 5.25 -4.77 -17.52
CA ILE A 199 5.72 -5.26 -16.21
C ILE A 199 4.84 -6.40 -15.69
N ALA A 200 3.52 -6.30 -15.83
CA ALA A 200 2.60 -7.36 -15.41
C ALA A 200 2.82 -8.66 -16.20
N ALA A 201 2.98 -8.57 -17.52
CA ALA A 201 3.25 -9.71 -18.39
C ALA A 201 4.59 -10.38 -18.06
N ASP A 202 5.63 -9.57 -17.83
CA ASP A 202 6.95 -10.08 -17.46
C ASP A 202 6.92 -10.78 -16.09
N ILE A 203 6.18 -10.24 -15.09
CA ILE A 203 5.96 -10.90 -13.78
C ILE A 203 5.15 -12.20 -13.91
N ASP A 204 4.21 -12.28 -14.85
CA ASP A 204 3.44 -13.50 -15.11
C ASP A 204 4.27 -14.60 -15.78
N ALA A 205 5.19 -14.21 -16.67
CA ALA A 205 6.08 -15.14 -17.37
C ALA A 205 7.13 -15.79 -16.46
N VAL A 206 7.47 -15.17 -15.32
CA VAL A 206 8.45 -15.69 -14.35
C VAL A 206 8.16 -17.14 -13.94
N ARG A 207 9.19 -17.97 -13.99
CA ARG A 207 9.25 -19.32 -13.43
C ARG A 207 10.44 -19.40 -12.49
N PHE A 208 10.23 -19.91 -11.28
CA PHE A 208 11.28 -20.08 -10.28
C PHE A 208 11.78 -21.51 -10.31
N GLU A 209 13.08 -21.68 -10.57
CA GLU A 209 13.73 -22.98 -10.59
C GLU A 209 13.88 -23.53 -9.17
N THR A 210 13.49 -24.78 -8.97
CA THR A 210 13.73 -25.54 -7.74
C THR A 210 14.29 -26.92 -8.07
N LEU A 211 14.77 -27.65 -7.06
CA LEU A 211 15.22 -29.03 -7.23
C LEU A 211 14.13 -29.97 -7.79
N GLU A 212 12.85 -29.61 -7.60
CA GLU A 212 11.68 -30.37 -8.05
C GLU A 212 11.19 -29.90 -9.43
N GLY A 213 11.85 -28.91 -10.04
CA GLY A 213 11.46 -28.28 -11.30
C GLY A 213 11.03 -26.82 -11.13
N GLU A 214 10.58 -26.23 -12.25
CA GLU A 214 10.08 -24.87 -12.30
C GLU A 214 8.69 -24.74 -11.67
N ILE A 215 8.51 -23.69 -10.88
CA ILE A 215 7.22 -23.37 -10.26
C ILE A 215 6.82 -21.91 -10.49
N GLU A 216 5.51 -21.66 -10.43
CA GLU A 216 4.98 -20.31 -10.39
C GLU A 216 5.09 -19.71 -8.99
N LEU A 217 5.59 -18.48 -8.89
CA LEU A 217 5.56 -17.72 -7.65
C LEU A 217 4.28 -16.88 -7.53
N PRO A 218 3.64 -16.84 -6.34
CA PRO A 218 2.48 -16.01 -6.11
C PRO A 218 2.88 -14.53 -6.03
N VAL A 219 1.92 -13.65 -5.76
CA VAL A 219 2.04 -12.19 -5.83
C VAL A 219 2.38 -11.74 -7.25
N LYS A 220 1.33 -11.36 -7.98
CA LYS A 220 1.40 -10.83 -9.34
C LYS A 220 0.98 -9.36 -9.36
N LEU A 221 1.34 -8.65 -10.43
CA LEU A 221 0.78 -7.35 -10.75
C LEU A 221 -0.39 -7.55 -11.73
N ARG A 222 -1.58 -7.07 -11.36
CA ARG A 222 -2.81 -7.19 -12.14
C ARG A 222 -3.24 -5.79 -12.56
N PHE A 223 -3.12 -5.49 -13.84
CA PHE A 223 -3.61 -4.23 -14.41
C PHE A 223 -5.13 -4.27 -14.56
N HIS A 224 -5.79 -3.16 -14.23
CA HIS A 224 -7.22 -2.97 -14.37
C HIS A 224 -7.52 -1.58 -14.98
N ASP A 225 -8.46 -1.53 -15.92
CA ASP A 225 -8.90 -0.26 -16.52
C ASP A 225 -9.71 0.61 -15.55
N SER A 226 -10.28 0.02 -14.50
CA SER A 226 -11.09 0.75 -13.53
C SER A 226 -10.26 1.49 -12.48
N LEU A 227 -10.70 2.70 -12.15
CA LEU A 227 -10.19 3.49 -11.01
C LEU A 227 -10.67 2.98 -9.66
N PHE A 228 -11.65 2.08 -9.63
CA PHE A 228 -12.33 1.72 -8.38
C PHE A 228 -11.86 0.40 -7.78
N VAL A 229 -11.21 -0.46 -8.57
CA VAL A 229 -10.63 -1.73 -8.09
C VAL A 229 -9.73 -1.53 -6.85
N PRO A 230 -8.87 -0.49 -6.80
CA PRO A 230 -8.09 -0.21 -5.60
C PRO A 230 -8.88 0.11 -4.33
N LEU A 231 -10.09 0.64 -4.46
CA LEU A 231 -10.93 1.01 -3.31
C LEU A 231 -11.54 -0.20 -2.60
N ALA A 232 -11.45 -1.40 -3.19
CA ALA A 232 -11.92 -2.65 -2.57
C ALA A 232 -11.28 -2.93 -1.20
N LYS A 233 -10.10 -2.36 -0.91
CA LYS A 233 -9.42 -2.50 0.38
C LYS A 233 -10.08 -1.69 1.49
N TRP A 234 -10.80 -0.60 1.20
CA TRP A 234 -11.37 0.28 2.23
C TRP A 234 -12.31 -0.46 3.20
N SER A 235 -13.18 -1.33 2.68
CA SER A 235 -14.11 -2.11 3.51
C SER A 235 -13.37 -3.03 4.49
N MET A 236 -12.25 -3.63 4.05
CA MET A 236 -11.38 -4.45 4.90
C MET A 236 -10.67 -3.61 5.97
N LEU A 237 -10.20 -2.42 5.61
CA LEU A 237 -9.55 -1.51 6.56
C LEU A 237 -10.52 -1.08 7.66
N MET A 238 -11.78 -0.76 7.32
CA MET A 238 -12.78 -0.30 8.28
C MET A 238 -13.30 -1.43 9.18
N ALA A 239 -13.57 -2.60 8.60
CA ALA A 239 -14.06 -3.75 9.37
C ALA A 239 -12.98 -4.40 10.25
N GLY A 240 -11.71 -4.35 9.82
CA GLY A 240 -10.55 -4.92 10.52
C GLY A 240 -9.59 -3.88 11.07
N ASN A 241 -8.73 -3.32 10.22
CA ASN A 241 -7.54 -2.57 10.66
C ASN A 241 -7.82 -1.43 11.65
N TYR A 242 -8.82 -0.58 11.38
CA TYR A 242 -9.15 0.52 12.28
C TYR A 242 -9.97 0.08 13.48
N ARG A 243 -10.72 -1.04 13.37
CA ARG A 243 -11.36 -1.69 14.52
C ARG A 243 -10.37 -2.45 15.41
N CYS A 244 -9.11 -2.61 15.01
CA CYS A 244 -8.04 -3.05 15.92
C CYS A 244 -7.70 -2.01 16.98
N ILE A 245 -8.06 -0.73 16.79
CA ILE A 245 -7.78 0.35 17.73
C ILE A 245 -8.85 0.34 18.81
N THR A 246 -8.44 0.32 20.09
CA THR A 246 -9.33 0.47 21.24
C THR A 246 -8.98 1.74 22.02
N ALA A 247 -9.83 2.12 22.98
CA ALA A 247 -9.60 3.29 23.82
C ALA A 247 -8.25 3.25 24.54
N ASP A 248 -7.88 2.08 25.04
CA ASP A 248 -6.78 1.83 25.95
C ASP A 248 -5.67 0.94 25.36
N GLY A 249 -5.84 0.40 24.16
CA GLY A 249 -4.86 -0.50 23.57
C GLY A 249 -5.15 -0.84 22.10
N MET A 250 -4.92 -2.11 21.78
CA MET A 250 -5.20 -2.67 20.46
C MET A 250 -5.55 -4.16 20.56
N ARG A 251 -6.33 -4.64 19.60
CA ARG A 251 -6.64 -6.06 19.39
C ARG A 251 -6.10 -6.54 18.04
N ASN A 252 -6.01 -7.84 17.81
CA ASN A 252 -5.60 -8.33 16.49
C ASN A 252 -6.74 -8.22 15.46
N ALA A 253 -6.41 -8.34 14.16
CA ALA A 253 -7.40 -8.18 13.09
C ALA A 253 -8.42 -9.32 13.06
N LYS A 254 -8.05 -10.53 13.47
CA LYS A 254 -9.00 -11.65 13.64
C LYS A 254 -10.08 -11.30 14.67
N GLU A 255 -9.70 -10.85 15.86
CA GLU A 255 -10.61 -10.41 16.93
C GLU A 255 -11.47 -9.23 16.48
N ALA A 256 -10.88 -8.25 15.78
CA ALA A 256 -11.63 -7.15 15.23
C ALA A 256 -12.77 -7.63 14.33
N VAL A 257 -12.49 -8.53 13.39
CA VAL A 257 -13.49 -8.97 12.41
C VAL A 257 -14.47 -10.00 12.98
N LEU A 258 -14.02 -10.96 13.79
CA LEU A 258 -14.79 -12.16 14.12
C LEU A 258 -15.52 -12.09 15.47
N THR A 259 -15.12 -11.23 16.41
CA THR A 259 -15.80 -11.14 17.73
C THR A 259 -17.23 -10.63 17.62
N ASP A 260 -17.46 -9.61 16.78
CA ASP A 260 -18.79 -9.15 16.41
C ASP A 260 -18.91 -9.12 14.89
N ILE A 261 -19.30 -10.28 14.34
CA ILE A 261 -19.41 -10.46 12.89
C ILE A 261 -20.53 -9.61 12.28
N ALA A 262 -21.57 -9.29 13.05
CA ALA A 262 -22.69 -8.49 12.58
C ALA A 262 -22.27 -7.02 12.42
N GLU A 263 -21.57 -6.46 13.42
CA GLU A 263 -20.99 -5.13 13.35
C GLU A 263 -19.95 -5.04 12.21
N SER A 264 -19.05 -6.02 12.11
CA SER A 264 -18.06 -6.11 11.02
C SER A 264 -18.73 -6.10 9.64
N ARG A 265 -19.78 -6.89 9.47
CA ARG A 265 -20.55 -6.97 8.22
C ARG A 265 -21.25 -5.65 7.91
N ALA A 266 -21.83 -4.98 8.91
CA ALA A 266 -22.54 -3.73 8.76
C ALA A 266 -21.63 -2.62 8.24
N ILE A 267 -20.48 -2.38 8.89
CA ILE A 267 -19.52 -1.37 8.42
C ILE A 267 -18.89 -1.77 7.09
N TYR A 268 -18.59 -3.05 6.87
CA TYR A 268 -18.03 -3.53 5.61
C TYR A 268 -18.97 -3.22 4.44
N ASN A 269 -20.24 -3.60 4.54
CA ASN A 269 -21.23 -3.36 3.49
C ASN A 269 -21.51 -1.87 3.30
N PHE A 270 -21.53 -1.07 4.36
CA PHE A 270 -21.62 0.38 4.23
C PHE A 270 -20.51 0.96 3.35
N VAL A 271 -19.26 0.54 3.58
CA VAL A 271 -18.11 1.02 2.79
C VAL A 271 -18.16 0.53 1.35
N ILE A 272 -18.66 -0.69 1.11
CA ILE A 272 -18.95 -1.16 -0.26
C ILE A 272 -19.93 -0.20 -0.94
N ASP A 273 -21.04 0.16 -0.27
CA ASP A 273 -22.05 1.04 -0.84
C ASP A 273 -21.49 2.43 -1.14
N VAL A 274 -20.58 2.93 -0.29
CA VAL A 274 -19.81 4.16 -0.57
C VAL A 274 -18.98 4.01 -1.86
N CYS A 275 -18.23 2.91 -2.01
CA CYS A 275 -17.46 2.66 -3.23
C CYS A 275 -18.36 2.56 -4.48
N ILE A 276 -19.51 1.91 -4.38
CA ILE A 276 -20.50 1.83 -5.48
C ILE A 276 -21.02 3.22 -5.84
N LYS A 277 -21.30 4.08 -4.84
CA LYS A 277 -21.71 5.47 -5.07
C LYS A 277 -20.63 6.34 -5.70
N LEU A 278 -19.35 5.95 -5.61
CA LEU A 278 -18.26 6.60 -6.34
C LEU A 278 -18.16 6.16 -7.80
N GLY A 279 -18.68 4.98 -8.14
CA GLY A 279 -18.63 4.42 -9.49
C GLY A 279 -18.08 3.00 -9.57
N ALA A 280 -17.72 2.36 -8.45
CA ALA A 280 -17.31 0.96 -8.44
C ALA A 280 -18.48 0.04 -8.84
N THR A 281 -18.19 -1.04 -9.56
CA THR A 281 -19.15 -2.14 -9.70
C THR A 281 -19.01 -3.12 -8.54
N ARG A 282 -20.05 -3.93 -8.30
CA ARG A 282 -20.03 -4.91 -7.19
C ARG A 282 -18.96 -5.98 -7.39
N GLU A 283 -18.67 -6.32 -8.65
CA GLU A 283 -17.71 -7.35 -9.08
C GLU A 283 -16.25 -6.93 -8.86
N GLU A 284 -15.98 -5.62 -8.89
CA GLU A 284 -14.66 -5.04 -8.59
C GLU A 284 -14.33 -5.12 -7.10
N LEU A 285 -15.37 -5.22 -6.26
CA LEU A 285 -15.26 -5.25 -4.82
C LEU A 285 -15.27 -6.68 -4.27
N VAL A 286 -14.79 -6.84 -3.05
CA VAL A 286 -14.71 -8.15 -2.39
C VAL A 286 -15.96 -8.36 -1.52
N PRO A 287 -16.66 -9.50 -1.60
CA PRO A 287 -17.73 -9.83 -0.68
C PRO A 287 -17.22 -10.03 0.75
N PHE A 288 -18.03 -9.67 1.75
CA PHE A 288 -17.65 -9.77 3.15
C PHE A 288 -17.28 -11.20 3.55
N GLU A 289 -17.97 -12.22 3.03
CA GLU A 289 -17.73 -13.63 3.33
C GLU A 289 -16.29 -14.05 3.00
N LYS A 290 -15.77 -13.57 1.87
CA LYS A 290 -14.38 -13.83 1.48
C LYS A 290 -13.39 -13.17 2.45
N TYR A 291 -13.72 -11.96 2.91
CA TYR A 291 -12.89 -11.26 3.89
C TYR A 291 -12.96 -11.91 5.28
N ALA A 292 -14.15 -12.27 5.75
CA ALA A 292 -14.35 -12.93 7.04
C ALA A 292 -13.61 -14.28 7.11
N ALA A 293 -13.66 -15.09 6.05
CA ALA A 293 -12.88 -16.33 5.97
C ALA A 293 -11.36 -16.07 6.02
N ALA A 294 -10.88 -15.05 5.29
CA ALA A 294 -9.47 -14.67 5.35
C ALA A 294 -9.04 -14.13 6.73
N ALA A 295 -9.97 -13.52 7.48
CA ALA A 295 -9.71 -12.93 8.78
C ALA A 295 -9.27 -13.95 9.85
N GLU A 296 -9.61 -15.23 9.68
CA GLU A 296 -9.17 -16.31 10.59
C GLU A 296 -7.65 -16.42 10.71
N SER A 297 -6.93 -16.03 9.65
CA SER A 297 -5.47 -16.07 9.58
C SER A 297 -4.80 -14.74 10.00
N LEU A 298 -5.56 -13.71 10.38
CA LEU A 298 -5.05 -12.38 10.69
C LEU A 298 -4.72 -12.22 12.18
N SER A 299 -3.71 -12.97 12.64
CA SER A 299 -3.32 -13.05 14.06
C SER A 299 -2.56 -11.84 14.62
N ARG A 300 -2.30 -10.81 13.81
CA ARG A 300 -1.52 -9.63 14.21
C ARG A 300 -2.38 -8.37 14.27
N PRO A 301 -2.06 -7.41 15.15
CA PRO A 301 -2.65 -6.08 15.08
C PRO A 301 -2.21 -5.35 13.81
N ALA A 302 -3.14 -4.58 13.23
CA ALA A 302 -2.89 -3.79 12.03
C ALA A 302 -1.80 -2.73 12.25
N SER A 303 -1.14 -2.30 11.18
CA SER A 303 -0.06 -1.29 11.21
C SER A 303 -0.49 0.02 11.90
N ALA A 304 -1.68 0.53 11.56
CA ALA A 304 -2.26 1.73 12.17
C ALA A 304 -2.42 1.60 13.69
N ALA A 305 -2.99 0.48 14.16
CA ALA A 305 -3.17 0.22 15.59
C ALA A 305 -1.84 0.08 16.32
N ARG A 306 -0.85 -0.63 15.75
CA ARG A 306 0.50 -0.75 16.33
C ARG A 306 1.20 0.59 16.44
N ALA A 307 1.21 1.38 15.37
CA ALA A 307 1.85 2.70 15.37
C ALA A 307 1.22 3.63 16.42
N LEU A 308 -0.11 3.69 16.45
CA LEU A 308 -0.84 4.51 17.41
C LEU A 308 -0.61 4.06 18.86
N ASN A 309 -0.57 2.76 19.12
CA ASN A 309 -0.29 2.21 20.44
C ASN A 309 1.15 2.49 20.90
N ASN A 310 2.10 2.55 19.96
CA ASN A 310 3.50 2.87 20.22
C ASN A 310 3.77 4.39 20.30
N GLY A 311 2.72 5.22 20.38
CA GLY A 311 2.87 6.67 20.57
C GLY A 311 3.08 7.48 19.30
N ALA A 312 2.86 6.89 18.10
CA ALA A 312 3.01 7.65 16.86
C ALA A 312 2.08 8.89 16.85
N PRO A 313 2.60 10.09 16.53
CA PRO A 313 1.81 11.32 16.51
C PRO A 313 0.93 11.44 15.27
N ASN A 314 1.23 10.66 14.22
CA ASN A 314 0.49 10.59 12.97
C ASN A 314 0.46 9.15 12.46
N ILE A 315 -0.63 8.78 11.81
CA ILE A 315 -0.83 7.52 11.08
C ILE A 315 -1.60 7.82 9.79
N GLU A 316 -1.66 6.89 8.86
CA GLU A 316 -2.61 6.97 7.74
C GLU A 316 -4.05 7.06 8.28
N ARG A 317 -4.87 7.95 7.73
CA ARG A 317 -6.27 8.16 8.16
C ARG A 317 -7.27 7.79 7.08
N ALA A 318 -7.16 6.56 6.57
CA ALA A 318 -8.16 6.01 5.65
C ALA A 318 -9.56 5.94 6.28
N ASP A 319 -9.67 5.84 7.62
CA ASP A 319 -10.94 5.99 8.36
C ASP A 319 -11.60 7.35 8.10
N LYS A 320 -10.82 8.42 8.28
CA LYS A 320 -11.30 9.80 8.08
C LYS A 320 -11.56 10.08 6.61
N LEU A 321 -10.73 9.55 5.71
CA LEU A 321 -10.93 9.67 4.27
C LEU A 321 -12.26 9.05 3.84
N VAL A 322 -12.52 7.79 4.23
CA VAL A 322 -13.78 7.10 3.90
C VAL A 322 -14.99 7.84 4.48
N GLN A 323 -14.88 8.36 5.71
CA GLN A 323 -15.95 9.14 6.33
C GLN A 323 -16.25 10.43 5.56
N LEU A 324 -15.23 11.21 5.19
CA LEU A 324 -15.40 12.46 4.44
C LEU A 324 -16.01 12.20 3.05
N VAL A 325 -15.54 11.15 2.38
CA VAL A 325 -16.09 10.70 1.10
C VAL A 325 -17.56 10.29 1.24
N ALA A 326 -17.90 9.50 2.27
CA ALA A 326 -19.29 9.08 2.52
C ALA A 326 -20.21 10.29 2.74
N ARG A 327 -19.76 11.29 3.53
CA ARG A 327 -20.52 12.52 3.79
C ARG A 327 -20.79 13.32 2.52
N GLN A 328 -19.82 13.41 1.59
CA GLN A 328 -20.06 14.04 0.28
C GLN A 328 -21.13 13.32 -0.55
N LYS A 329 -21.35 12.03 -0.30
CA LYS A 329 -22.42 11.24 -0.95
C LYS A 329 -23.71 11.19 -0.12
N GLY A 330 -23.84 12.01 0.92
CA GLY A 330 -25.01 12.05 1.79
C GLY A 330 -25.16 10.80 2.68
N MET A 331 -24.05 10.09 2.94
CA MET A 331 -24.02 8.85 3.70
C MET A 331 -23.30 9.04 5.03
N SER A 332 -23.75 8.33 6.06
CA SER A 332 -23.11 8.27 7.38
C SER A 332 -23.28 6.89 8.00
N ASN A 333 -22.36 6.51 8.89
CA ASN A 333 -22.44 5.25 9.61
C ASN A 333 -21.91 5.44 11.03
N PRO A 334 -22.70 5.12 12.08
CA PRO A 334 -22.32 5.40 13.46
C PRO A 334 -21.06 4.62 13.91
N ILE A 335 -20.81 3.43 13.35
CA ILE A 335 -19.60 2.64 13.65
C ILE A 335 -18.37 3.36 13.09
N LEU A 336 -18.44 3.82 11.84
CA LEU A 336 -17.35 4.58 11.22
C LEU A 336 -17.12 5.91 11.94
N ASP A 337 -18.19 6.63 12.30
CA ASP A 337 -18.08 7.89 13.03
C ASP A 337 -17.42 7.71 14.40
N ALA A 338 -17.75 6.64 15.12
CA ALA A 338 -17.11 6.29 16.39
C ALA A 338 -15.64 5.91 16.23
N ILE A 339 -15.29 5.17 15.17
CA ILE A 339 -13.89 4.84 14.84
C ILE A 339 -13.08 6.12 14.61
N VAL A 340 -13.57 7.04 13.77
CA VAL A 340 -12.84 8.28 13.47
C VAL A 340 -12.63 9.12 14.73
N ALA A 341 -13.67 9.27 15.56
CA ALA A 341 -13.58 10.01 16.81
C ALA A 341 -12.56 9.39 17.79
N LEU A 342 -12.54 8.06 17.90
CA LEU A 342 -11.57 7.34 18.73
C LEU A 342 -10.13 7.54 18.24
N VAL A 343 -9.91 7.44 16.92
CA VAL A 343 -8.58 7.63 16.33
C VAL A 343 -8.10 9.07 16.50
N ASP A 344 -8.97 10.07 16.30
CA ASP A 344 -8.66 11.48 16.56
C ASP A 344 -8.23 11.67 18.03
N ALA A 345 -9.02 11.17 19.00
CA ALA A 345 -8.71 11.29 20.42
C ALA A 345 -7.37 10.65 20.82
N ARG A 346 -7.07 9.46 20.28
CA ARG A 346 -5.80 8.75 20.54
C ARG A 346 -4.61 9.50 19.93
N LEU A 347 -4.75 10.06 18.73
CA LEU A 347 -3.68 10.84 18.10
C LEU A 347 -3.41 12.13 18.86
N ASP A 348 -4.44 12.83 19.32
CA ASP A 348 -4.27 14.04 20.12
C ASP A 348 -3.58 13.75 21.45
N ALA A 349 -3.88 12.61 22.08
CA ALA A 349 -3.16 12.17 23.27
C ALA A 349 -1.67 11.90 22.99
N ASN A 350 -1.34 11.22 21.88
CA ASN A 350 0.05 10.97 21.49
C ASN A 350 0.80 12.27 21.18
N ARG A 351 0.17 13.21 20.46
CA ARG A 351 0.76 14.52 20.14
C ARG A 351 1.04 15.35 21.39
N LYS A 352 0.10 15.38 22.35
CA LYS A 352 0.31 16.04 23.65
C LYS A 352 1.49 15.45 24.41
N LYS A 353 1.63 14.11 24.41
CA LYS A 353 2.77 13.43 25.04
C LYS A 353 4.10 13.70 24.34
N ALA A 354 4.11 13.80 23.01
CA ALA A 354 5.33 14.06 22.25
C ALA A 354 5.80 15.53 22.37
N ALA A 355 4.90 16.45 22.73
CA ALA A 355 5.19 17.87 22.93
C ALA A 355 5.50 18.25 24.39
N ALA A 356 5.28 17.32 25.33
CA ALA A 356 5.63 17.45 26.74
C ALA A 356 7.05 16.93 26.97
#